data_AF-A0A1S4DU44-F1
#
_entry.id   AF-A0A1S4DU44-F1
#
_cell.length_a   1.000
_cell.length_b   1.000
_cell.length_c   1.000
_cell.angle_alpha   90.00
_cell.angle_beta   90.00
_cell.angle_gamma   90.00
#
_symmetry.space_group_name_H-M   'P 1'
#
loop_
_entity.id
_entity.type
_entity.pdbx_description
1 polymer ?
#
loop_
_entity_poly.entity_id
_entity_poly.type
_entity_poly.pdbx_seq_one_letter_code
_entity_poly.pdbx_strand_id
1 'polypeptide(L)'
;MDVPTRWNSTFTILDGAIKCQKTFERLKEHDPSYLPNDDIPTVEDWDSAKVFVKFLKTFSGVTMKFSASMYVTRNIFFYELCLIQEIIREYSSYENALLSQMTLNMQTKFNKYWGMTTSEKTNLLLYVYVVLDRRYKLAYVNYCFNEFLEKDCTKLWTNKIEEAFGRLCDDYYMRMSKEKYSQTQSCTPIEGFDFQSQSEIPSISSSGSYKERVVVHDRFKQSNKTCLDDAKTEVTRYLDEAHIKDEYLDLLNWWKVNSSRFKIISQVVRDMYSIPISIVPSEFAFSTGGRVLTSFRSSLTPQTAEPLICAQNWIQSKTLDDMTEEIDGAEEIDEEFINIGKEMEAAFENLNNDSMSLEAQ
;
A
#
# COMPACT_ATOMS: atom_id res chain seq x y z
N MET A 1 -1.58 8.04 -26.56
CA MET A 1 -0.21 8.36 -27.04
C MET A 1 0.77 8.06 -25.92
N ASP A 2 1.95 7.54 -26.27
CA ASP A 2 3.00 7.21 -25.30
C ASP A 2 3.52 8.46 -24.58
N VAL A 3 3.83 8.32 -23.30
CA VAL A 3 4.46 9.36 -22.48
C VAL A 3 5.85 8.84 -22.11
N PRO A 4 6.94 9.34 -22.73
CA PRO A 4 8.29 8.78 -22.59
C PRO A 4 8.82 8.70 -21.16
N THR A 5 8.21 9.43 -20.23
CA THR A 5 8.57 9.45 -18.81
C THR A 5 7.76 8.47 -17.95
N ARG A 6 6.78 7.76 -18.51
CA ARG A 6 5.85 6.89 -17.78
C ARG A 6 5.80 5.49 -18.40
N TRP A 7 6.45 4.53 -17.75
CA TRP A 7 6.42 3.13 -18.18
C TRP A 7 4.99 2.53 -18.25
N ASN A 8 4.02 3.08 -17.50
CA ASN A 8 2.61 2.67 -17.56
C ASN A 8 1.99 2.86 -18.95
N SER A 9 2.32 3.94 -19.66
CA SER A 9 1.80 4.15 -21.02
C SER A 9 2.41 3.16 -22.00
N THR A 10 3.72 2.92 -21.89
CA THR A 10 4.44 1.94 -22.70
C THR A 10 3.86 0.54 -22.49
N PHE A 11 3.63 0.13 -21.24
CA PHE A 11 2.97 -1.14 -20.91
C PHE A 11 1.60 -1.26 -21.58
N THR A 12 0.73 -0.26 -21.38
CA THR A 12 -0.65 -0.27 -21.91
C THR A 12 -0.66 -0.32 -23.44
N ILE A 13 0.23 0.42 -24.09
CA ILE A 13 0.35 0.45 -25.55
C ILE A 13 0.81 -0.89 -26.09
N LEU A 14 1.86 -1.48 -25.50
CA LEU A 14 2.36 -2.78 -25.96
C LEU A 14 1.37 -3.91 -25.70
N ASP A 15 0.71 -3.92 -24.53
CA ASP A 15 -0.32 -4.92 -24.21
C ASP A 15 -1.50 -4.85 -25.20
N GLY A 16 -1.97 -3.63 -25.51
CA GLY A 16 -2.99 -3.41 -26.53
C GLY A 16 -2.53 -3.78 -27.95
N ALA A 17 -1.30 -3.42 -28.32
CA ALA A 17 -0.75 -3.74 -29.64
C ALA A 17 -0.67 -5.25 -29.88
N ILE A 18 -0.23 -6.03 -28.86
CA ILE A 18 -0.15 -7.49 -28.95
C ILE A 18 -1.54 -8.10 -29.12
N LYS A 19 -2.57 -7.60 -28.41
CA LYS A 19 -3.96 -8.03 -28.58
C LYS A 19 -4.45 -7.81 -30.02
N CYS A 20 -3.96 -6.77 -30.69
CA CYS A 20 -4.30 -6.41 -32.06
C CYS A 20 -3.34 -6.99 -33.12
N GLN A 21 -2.39 -7.87 -32.78
CA GLN A 21 -1.36 -8.36 -33.70
C GLN A 21 -1.94 -8.88 -35.03
N LYS A 22 -2.99 -9.72 -34.97
CA LYS A 22 -3.66 -10.26 -36.17
C LYS A 22 -4.30 -9.16 -37.04
N THR A 23 -4.79 -8.10 -36.42
CA THR A 23 -5.36 -6.96 -37.12
C THR A 23 -4.29 -6.20 -37.89
N PHE A 24 -3.11 -6.01 -37.32
CA PHE A 24 -1.96 -5.42 -38.02
C PHE A 24 -1.46 -6.30 -39.17
N GLU A 25 -1.45 -7.62 -38.99
CA GLU A 25 -1.10 -8.58 -40.05
C GLU A 25 -2.09 -8.49 -41.23
N ARG A 26 -3.40 -8.49 -40.97
CA ARG A 26 -4.43 -8.31 -42.00
C ARG A 26 -4.40 -6.92 -42.65
N LEU A 27 -4.13 -5.87 -41.88
CA LEU A 27 -4.05 -4.51 -42.40
C LEU A 27 -2.92 -4.40 -43.43
N LYS A 28 -1.79 -5.08 -43.22
CA LYS A 28 -0.70 -5.17 -44.19
C LYS A 28 -1.12 -5.85 -45.49
N GLU A 29 -1.99 -6.86 -45.42
CA GLU A 29 -2.51 -7.54 -46.62
C GLU A 29 -3.44 -6.64 -47.43
N HIS A 30 -4.29 -5.85 -46.76
CA HIS A 30 -5.29 -4.99 -47.39
C HIS A 30 -4.78 -3.61 -47.82
N ASP A 31 -3.87 -3.00 -47.06
CA ASP A 31 -3.21 -1.74 -47.40
C ASP A 31 -1.70 -1.88 -47.14
N PRO A 32 -0.92 -2.39 -48.11
CA PRO A 32 0.53 -2.53 -47.96
C PRO A 32 1.29 -1.22 -47.74
N SER A 33 0.63 -0.06 -47.86
CA SER A 33 1.23 1.28 -47.72
C SER A 33 0.93 1.97 -46.39
N TYR A 34 0.18 1.32 -45.48
CA TYR A 34 -0.20 1.92 -44.20
C TYR A 34 1.00 2.27 -43.29
N LEU A 35 2.13 1.59 -43.49
CA LEU A 35 3.42 1.91 -42.88
C LEU A 35 4.53 1.82 -43.92
N PRO A 36 5.59 2.64 -43.81
CA PRO A 36 6.83 2.41 -44.54
C PRO A 36 7.33 0.97 -44.30
N ASN A 37 7.89 0.33 -45.32
CA ASN A 37 8.30 -1.08 -45.25
C ASN A 37 9.25 -1.39 -44.07
N ASP A 38 10.05 -0.42 -43.63
CA ASP A 38 10.99 -0.55 -42.52
C ASP A 38 10.34 -0.44 -41.13
N ASP A 39 9.08 0.01 -41.05
CA ASP A 39 8.34 0.23 -39.79
C ASP A 39 7.31 -0.88 -39.50
N ILE A 40 7.20 -1.89 -40.37
CA ILE A 40 6.29 -3.02 -40.18
C ILE A 40 6.89 -3.97 -39.14
N PRO A 41 6.21 -4.24 -38.01
CA PRO A 41 6.74 -5.13 -36.98
C PRO A 41 6.99 -6.55 -37.52
N THR A 42 8.18 -7.06 -37.24
CA THR A 42 8.60 -8.43 -37.55
C THR A 42 8.09 -9.43 -36.49
N VAL A 43 8.24 -10.73 -36.75
CA VAL A 43 7.90 -11.77 -35.77
C VAL A 43 8.75 -11.61 -34.51
N GLU A 44 10.03 -11.28 -34.69
CA GLU A 44 10.99 -11.01 -33.63
C GLU A 44 10.61 -9.78 -32.79
N ASP A 45 10.03 -8.74 -33.41
CA ASP A 45 9.52 -7.56 -32.70
C ASP A 45 8.32 -7.92 -31.82
N TRP A 46 7.38 -8.72 -32.33
CA TRP A 46 6.23 -9.20 -31.55
C TRP A 46 6.66 -10.09 -30.38
N ASP A 47 7.61 -10.98 -30.60
CA ASP A 47 8.13 -11.84 -29.53
C ASP A 47 8.89 -11.03 -28.49
N SER A 48 9.68 -10.04 -28.91
CA SER A 48 10.29 -9.08 -27.99
C SER A 48 9.22 -8.31 -27.20
N ALA A 49 8.19 -7.78 -27.86
CA ALA A 49 7.11 -7.04 -27.20
C ALA A 49 6.40 -7.89 -26.13
N LYS A 50 6.14 -9.18 -26.38
CA LYS A 50 5.55 -10.09 -25.39
C LYS A 50 6.43 -10.24 -24.14
N VAL A 51 7.75 -10.36 -24.33
CA VAL A 51 8.70 -10.43 -23.21
C VAL A 51 8.70 -9.11 -22.43
N PHE A 52 8.70 -7.96 -23.11
CA PHE A 52 8.61 -6.64 -22.47
C PHE A 52 7.32 -6.44 -21.70
N VAL A 53 6.17 -6.84 -22.26
CA VAL A 53 4.88 -6.78 -21.57
C VAL A 53 4.88 -7.65 -20.33
N LYS A 54 5.41 -8.87 -20.40
CA LYS A 54 5.53 -9.75 -19.22
C LYS A 54 6.37 -9.10 -18.12
N PHE A 55 7.51 -8.50 -18.49
CA PHE A 55 8.38 -7.77 -17.55
C PHE A 55 7.65 -6.58 -16.91
N LEU A 56 7.05 -5.70 -17.73
CA LEU A 56 6.37 -4.49 -17.26
C LEU A 56 5.08 -4.78 -16.47
N LYS A 57 4.41 -5.90 -16.76
CA LYS A 57 3.17 -6.31 -16.07
C LYS A 57 3.37 -6.44 -14.57
N THR A 58 4.53 -6.93 -14.12
CA THR A 58 4.83 -7.03 -12.69
C THR A 58 4.89 -5.65 -12.03
N PHE A 59 5.56 -4.68 -12.64
CA PHE A 59 5.61 -3.30 -12.14
C PHE A 59 4.22 -2.67 -12.14
N SER A 60 3.40 -2.96 -13.15
CA SER A 60 1.99 -2.53 -13.27
C SER A 60 1.18 -3.01 -12.07
N GLY A 61 1.24 -4.32 -11.79
CA GLY A 61 0.56 -4.92 -10.64
C GLY A 61 1.03 -4.34 -9.31
N VAL A 62 2.34 -4.21 -9.10
CA VAL A 62 2.90 -3.62 -7.87
C VAL A 62 2.42 -2.17 -7.68
N THR A 63 2.44 -1.38 -8.75
CA THR A 63 2.03 0.02 -8.70
C THR A 63 0.55 0.16 -8.40
N MET A 64 -0.29 -0.71 -8.98
CA MET A 64 -1.71 -0.75 -8.68
C MET A 64 -1.94 -1.07 -7.19
N LYS A 65 -1.23 -2.08 -6.65
CA LYS A 65 -1.27 -2.41 -5.21
C LYS A 65 -0.83 -1.24 -4.33
N PHE A 66 0.25 -0.53 -4.68
CA PHE A 66 0.71 0.65 -3.90
C PHE A 66 -0.22 1.85 -4.03
N SER A 67 -0.97 1.95 -5.12
CA SER A 67 -1.91 3.03 -5.39
C SER A 67 -3.29 2.79 -4.78
N ALA A 68 -3.59 1.57 -4.34
CA ALA A 68 -4.84 1.25 -3.65
C ALA A 68 -4.95 2.03 -2.33
N SER A 69 -6.06 2.73 -2.16
CA SER A 69 -6.29 3.68 -1.05
C SER A 69 -7.08 3.09 0.12
N MET A 70 -7.77 1.96 -0.07
CA MET A 70 -8.79 1.46 0.86
C MET A 70 -8.40 0.23 1.69
N TYR A 71 -7.20 -0.33 1.47
CA TYR A 71 -6.71 -1.48 2.24
C TYR A 71 -5.39 -1.15 2.92
N VAL A 72 -5.07 -1.87 4.00
CA VAL A 72 -3.73 -1.84 4.59
C VAL A 72 -2.79 -2.55 3.62
N THR A 73 -2.38 -1.89 2.55
CA THR A 73 -1.38 -2.39 1.59
C THR A 73 0.05 -2.38 2.17
N ARG A 74 0.16 -2.34 3.50
CA ARG A 74 1.35 -1.89 4.23
C ARG A 74 2.20 -3.02 4.75
N ASN A 75 1.58 -4.15 5.04
CA ASN A 75 2.29 -5.41 5.23
C ASN A 75 2.86 -5.94 3.92
N ILE A 76 2.26 -5.63 2.75
CA ILE A 76 2.73 -6.16 1.45
C ILE A 76 3.85 -5.33 0.80
N PHE A 77 4.03 -4.06 1.17
CA PHE A 77 5.01 -3.18 0.52
C PHE A 77 6.41 -3.79 0.40
N PHE A 78 6.91 -4.34 1.49
CA PHE A 78 8.23 -4.93 1.52
C PHE A 78 8.34 -6.17 0.62
N TYR A 79 7.27 -6.97 0.53
CA TYR A 79 7.16 -8.10 -0.40
C TYR A 79 7.26 -7.64 -1.85
N GLU A 80 6.47 -6.62 -2.20
CA GLU A 80 6.45 -6.11 -3.56
C GLU A 80 7.79 -5.43 -3.95
N LEU A 81 8.48 -4.80 -3.00
CA LEU A 81 9.85 -4.30 -3.23
C LEU A 81 10.85 -5.43 -3.48
N CYS A 82 10.81 -6.50 -2.68
CA CYS A 82 11.66 -7.68 -2.90
C CYS A 82 11.34 -8.34 -4.24
N LEU A 83 10.06 -8.41 -4.63
CA LEU A 83 9.64 -8.92 -5.93
C LEU A 83 10.20 -8.07 -7.08
N ILE A 84 10.13 -6.74 -6.98
CA ILE A 84 10.74 -5.84 -7.97
C ILE A 84 12.24 -6.12 -8.10
N GLN A 85 12.95 -6.22 -6.96
CA GLN A 85 14.38 -6.49 -6.96
C GLN A 85 14.70 -7.84 -7.64
N GLU A 86 13.89 -8.86 -7.39
CA GLU A 86 14.07 -10.18 -7.98
C GLU A 86 13.87 -10.16 -9.50
N ILE A 87 12.80 -9.53 -9.97
CA ILE A 87 12.51 -9.40 -11.40
C ILE A 87 13.59 -8.59 -12.11
N ILE A 88 14.07 -7.50 -11.50
CA ILE A 88 15.20 -6.75 -12.08
C ILE A 88 16.44 -7.64 -12.15
N ARG A 89 16.72 -8.45 -11.13
CA ARG A 89 17.87 -9.37 -11.14
C ARG A 89 17.74 -10.44 -12.22
N GLU A 90 16.59 -11.09 -12.33
CA GLU A 90 16.30 -12.11 -13.35
C GLU A 90 16.51 -11.58 -14.77
N TYR A 91 15.94 -10.40 -15.06
CA TYR A 91 15.97 -9.83 -16.41
C TYR A 91 17.28 -9.11 -16.75
N SER A 92 18.15 -8.85 -15.76
CA SER A 92 19.48 -8.28 -16.01
C SER A 92 20.39 -9.24 -16.77
N SER A 93 20.21 -10.55 -16.61
CA SER A 93 20.97 -11.60 -17.32
C SER A 93 20.20 -12.20 -18.50
N TYR A 94 19.13 -11.57 -18.95
CA TYR A 94 18.27 -12.10 -20.01
C TYR A 94 18.94 -12.03 -21.39
N GLU A 95 18.59 -12.97 -22.28
CA GLU A 95 19.20 -13.09 -23.62
C GLU A 95 18.96 -11.85 -24.51
N ASN A 96 17.82 -11.17 -24.33
CA ASN A 96 17.52 -9.94 -25.06
C ASN A 96 18.40 -8.79 -24.53
N ALA A 97 19.37 -8.35 -25.34
CA ALA A 97 20.34 -7.32 -24.98
C ALA A 97 19.69 -5.96 -24.61
N LEU A 98 18.60 -5.57 -25.28
CA LEU A 98 17.90 -4.31 -25.00
C LEU A 98 17.21 -4.36 -23.63
N LEU A 99 16.53 -5.48 -23.34
CA LEU A 99 15.89 -5.72 -22.05
C LEU A 99 16.92 -5.82 -20.91
N SER A 100 18.00 -6.56 -21.12
CA SER A 100 19.11 -6.65 -20.16
C SER A 100 19.69 -5.26 -19.85
N GLN A 101 20.02 -4.47 -20.88
CA GLN A 101 20.57 -3.13 -20.69
C GLN A 101 19.58 -2.17 -20.00
N MET A 102 18.30 -2.24 -20.34
CA MET A 102 17.25 -1.47 -19.65
C MET A 102 17.18 -1.87 -18.17
N THR A 103 17.22 -3.18 -17.89
CA THR A 103 17.10 -3.71 -16.53
C THR A 103 18.30 -3.31 -15.67
N LEU A 104 19.51 -3.27 -16.22
CA LEU A 104 20.70 -2.73 -15.54
C LEU A 104 20.54 -1.24 -15.17
N ASN A 105 19.95 -0.44 -16.07
CA ASN A 105 19.63 0.96 -15.78
C ASN A 105 18.55 1.08 -14.69
N MET A 106 17.55 0.19 -14.69
CA MET A 106 16.53 0.11 -13.64
C MET A 106 17.13 -0.31 -12.31
N GLN A 107 18.05 -1.27 -12.27
CA GLN A 107 18.77 -1.68 -11.06
C GLN A 107 19.54 -0.50 -10.45
N THR A 108 20.19 0.31 -11.29
CA THR A 108 20.90 1.51 -10.83
C THR A 108 19.94 2.51 -10.18
N LYS A 109 18.76 2.74 -10.77
CA LYS A 109 17.73 3.59 -10.16
C LYS A 109 17.14 2.98 -8.90
N PHE A 110 16.85 1.68 -8.91
CA PHE A 110 16.35 0.96 -7.75
C PHE A 110 17.31 1.09 -6.58
N ASN A 111 18.61 0.83 -6.78
CA ASN A 111 19.63 0.98 -5.75
C ASN A 111 19.79 2.44 -5.28
N LYS A 112 19.62 3.42 -6.16
CA LYS A 112 19.67 4.84 -5.77
C LYS A 112 18.56 5.22 -4.77
N TYR A 113 17.34 4.73 -4.97
CA TYR A 113 16.18 5.12 -4.17
C TYR A 113 15.88 4.14 -3.02
N TRP A 114 16.06 2.86 -3.28
CA TRP A 114 15.69 1.73 -2.43
C TRP A 114 16.88 0.84 -2.07
N GLY A 115 18.09 1.18 -2.52
CA GLY A 115 19.31 0.43 -2.21
C GLY A 115 19.53 0.39 -0.72
N MET A 116 19.23 -0.78 -0.15
CA MET A 116 19.06 -0.96 1.28
C MET A 116 20.37 -0.89 2.07
N THR A 117 21.54 -0.86 1.42
CA THR A 117 22.86 -0.92 2.08
C THR A 117 23.76 0.28 1.77
N THR A 118 23.49 1.00 0.69
CA THR A 118 24.33 2.10 0.19
C THR A 118 23.73 3.48 0.42
N SER A 119 22.42 3.56 0.72
CA SER A 119 21.73 4.83 0.92
C SER A 119 21.53 5.14 2.40
N GLU A 120 22.21 6.18 2.90
CA GLU A 120 21.95 6.81 4.20
C GLU A 120 20.50 7.35 4.34
N LYS A 121 19.70 7.33 3.25
CA LYS A 121 18.35 7.88 3.16
C LYS A 121 17.23 6.85 3.31
N THR A 122 17.55 5.60 3.65
CA THR A 122 16.55 4.54 3.79
C THR A 122 15.60 4.82 4.95
N ASN A 123 14.29 4.82 4.69
CA ASN A 123 13.27 5.04 5.71
C ASN A 123 13.03 3.76 6.53
N LEU A 124 13.57 3.72 7.75
CA LEU A 124 13.44 2.58 8.67
C LEU A 124 11.97 2.25 9.01
N LEU A 125 11.05 3.21 8.93
CA LEU A 125 9.63 2.97 9.22
C LEU A 125 9.03 1.89 8.31
N LEU A 126 9.47 1.81 7.05
CA LEU A 126 9.02 0.80 6.09
C LEU A 126 9.27 -0.63 6.58
N TYR A 127 10.36 -0.84 7.31
CA TYR A 127 10.70 -2.12 7.92
C TYR A 127 9.97 -2.33 9.23
N VAL A 128 9.76 -1.25 10.01
CA VAL A 128 8.95 -1.31 11.22
C VAL A 128 7.51 -1.76 10.90
N TYR A 129 6.93 -1.40 9.74
CA TYR A 129 5.64 -1.94 9.30
C TYR A 129 5.62 -3.48 9.24
N VAL A 130 6.69 -4.07 8.68
CA VAL A 130 6.86 -5.53 8.57
C VAL A 130 7.07 -6.14 9.95
N VAL A 131 7.84 -5.47 10.81
CA VAL A 131 8.07 -5.92 12.20
C VAL A 131 6.76 -5.96 12.98
N LEU A 132 5.87 -4.98 12.77
CA LEU A 132 4.54 -4.90 13.37
C LEU A 132 3.55 -5.94 12.81
N ASP A 133 3.88 -6.62 11.72
CA ASP A 133 3.11 -7.77 11.24
C ASP A 133 3.53 -9.03 11.99
N ARG A 134 2.58 -9.60 12.74
CA ARG A 134 2.80 -10.79 13.57
C ARG A 134 3.12 -12.06 12.79
N ARG A 135 2.86 -12.11 11.49
CA ARG A 135 3.21 -13.24 10.62
C ARG A 135 4.70 -13.23 10.29
N TYR A 136 5.32 -12.06 10.31
CA TYR A 136 6.61 -11.84 9.65
C TYR A 136 7.70 -11.38 10.61
N LYS A 137 7.44 -10.32 11.37
CA LYS A 137 8.37 -9.73 12.35
C LYS A 137 9.78 -9.50 11.78
N LEU A 138 10.79 -9.43 12.66
CA LEU A 138 12.21 -9.35 12.27
C LEU A 138 12.68 -10.59 11.49
N ALA A 139 12.05 -11.75 11.69
CA ALA A 139 12.45 -12.98 11.01
C ALA A 139 12.33 -12.86 9.49
N TYR A 140 11.23 -12.28 8.99
CA TYR A 140 11.02 -12.08 7.57
C TYR A 140 11.96 -11.02 6.98
N VAL A 141 12.19 -9.93 7.71
CA VAL A 141 13.18 -8.92 7.32
C VAL A 141 14.55 -9.57 7.12
N ASN A 142 14.99 -10.37 8.09
CA ASN A 142 16.27 -11.08 8.03
C ASN A 142 16.33 -12.06 6.85
N TYR A 143 15.25 -12.78 6.60
CA TYR A 143 15.12 -13.65 5.44
C TYR A 143 15.34 -12.87 4.13
N CYS A 144 14.63 -11.76 3.94
CA CYS A 144 14.78 -10.96 2.72
C CYS A 144 16.18 -10.35 2.56
N PHE A 145 16.81 -9.92 3.66
CA PHE A 145 18.19 -9.43 3.61
C PHE A 145 19.18 -10.51 3.16
N ASN A 146 18.98 -11.75 3.57
CA ASN A 146 19.85 -12.86 3.20
C ASN A 146 19.62 -13.36 1.76
N GLU A 147 18.37 -13.37 1.28
CA GLU A 147 18.01 -13.98 -0.01
C GLU A 147 18.05 -13.00 -1.19
N PHE A 148 17.54 -11.77 -0.99
CA PHE A 148 17.26 -10.85 -2.09
C PHE A 148 18.18 -9.63 -2.11
N LEU A 149 18.91 -9.36 -1.03
CA LEU A 149 19.65 -8.13 -0.82
C LEU A 149 21.13 -8.43 -0.56
N GLU A 150 21.63 -8.12 0.64
CA GLU A 150 23.05 -8.25 1.00
C GLU A 150 23.23 -8.94 2.36
N LYS A 151 23.67 -10.19 2.31
CA LYS A 151 23.86 -11.07 3.46
C LYS A 151 24.81 -10.51 4.53
N ASP A 152 25.84 -9.78 4.12
CA ASP A 152 26.87 -9.26 5.04
C ASP A 152 26.37 -8.14 5.94
N CYS A 153 25.27 -7.47 5.55
CA CYS A 153 24.68 -6.37 6.30
C CYS A 153 23.45 -6.75 7.11
N THR A 154 22.97 -8.01 7.02
CA THR A 154 21.73 -8.46 7.70
C THR A 154 21.71 -8.08 9.17
N LYS A 155 22.71 -8.51 9.95
CA LYS A 155 22.76 -8.23 11.41
C LYS A 155 22.75 -6.74 11.75
N LEU A 156 23.48 -5.94 10.98
CA LEU A 156 23.55 -4.50 11.18
C LEU A 156 22.17 -3.86 10.99
N TRP A 157 21.45 -4.27 9.94
CA TRP A 157 20.11 -3.76 9.66
C TRP A 157 19.07 -4.26 10.63
N THR A 158 19.10 -5.53 11.03
CA THR A 158 18.24 -6.06 12.09
C THR A 158 18.33 -5.18 13.33
N ASN A 159 19.55 -4.87 13.78
CA ASN A 159 19.78 -4.04 14.95
C ASN A 159 19.27 -2.60 14.77
N LYS A 160 19.50 -1.98 13.60
CA LYS A 160 18.98 -0.64 13.31
C LYS A 160 17.45 -0.58 13.32
N ILE A 161 16.80 -1.60 12.78
CA ILE A 161 15.34 -1.69 12.71
C ILE A 161 14.76 -1.93 14.10
N GLU A 162 15.35 -2.82 14.87
CA GLU A 162 14.96 -3.08 16.26
C GLU A 162 15.14 -1.82 17.13
N GLU A 163 16.27 -1.12 16.99
CA GLU A 163 16.52 0.13 17.69
C GLU A 163 15.50 1.22 17.29
N ALA A 164 15.19 1.36 16.00
CA ALA A 164 14.20 2.31 15.52
C ALA A 164 12.80 1.99 16.05
N PHE A 165 12.42 0.71 16.07
CA PHE A 165 11.15 0.26 16.64
C PHE A 165 11.07 0.52 18.15
N GLY A 166 12.16 0.24 18.88
CA GLY A 166 12.27 0.52 20.31
C GLY A 166 12.15 2.02 20.62
N ARG A 167 12.91 2.87 19.91
CA ARG A 167 12.84 4.33 20.05
C ARG A 167 11.44 4.88 19.77
N LEU A 168 10.77 4.35 18.75
CA LEU A 168 9.40 4.74 18.44
C LEU A 168 8.44 4.38 19.59
N CYS A 169 8.58 3.19 20.17
CA CYS A 169 7.78 2.80 21.33
C CYS A 169 8.08 3.66 22.57
N ASP A 170 9.35 3.96 22.83
CA ASP A 170 9.77 4.84 23.92
C ASP A 170 9.13 6.24 23.78
N ASP A 171 9.14 6.81 22.57
CA ASP A 171 8.54 8.12 22.29
C ASP A 171 7.02 8.12 22.54
N TYR A 172 6.31 7.07 22.08
CA TYR A 172 4.86 6.94 22.32
C TYR A 172 4.56 6.78 23.81
N TYR A 173 5.35 5.98 24.52
CA TYR A 173 5.19 5.83 25.96
C TYR A 173 5.38 7.17 26.69
N MET A 174 6.41 7.94 26.31
CA MET A 174 6.67 9.27 26.90
C MET A 174 5.54 10.28 26.62
N ARG A 175 4.84 10.17 25.48
CA ARG A 175 3.64 10.98 25.20
C ARG A 175 2.47 10.56 26.08
N MET A 176 2.20 9.26 26.16
CA MET A 176 1.10 8.70 26.97
C MET A 176 1.28 8.97 28.46
N SER A 177 2.51 8.99 28.97
CA SER A 177 2.78 9.32 30.37
C SER A 177 2.49 10.79 30.66
N LYS A 178 2.92 11.71 29.79
CA LYS A 178 2.64 13.15 29.89
C LYS A 178 1.14 13.47 29.88
N GLU A 179 0.38 12.84 28.98
CA GLU A 179 -1.08 13.02 28.88
C GLU A 179 -1.81 12.62 30.17
N LYS A 180 -1.37 11.54 30.84
CA LYS A 180 -1.92 11.13 32.14
C LYS A 180 -1.66 12.16 33.24
N TYR A 181 -0.47 12.76 33.27
CA TYR A 181 -0.15 13.81 34.24
C TYR A 181 -0.98 15.09 34.01
N SER A 182 -1.24 15.46 32.76
CA SER A 182 -2.09 16.61 32.42
C SER A 182 -3.57 16.39 32.77
N GLN A 183 -4.09 15.17 32.61
CA GLN A 183 -5.46 14.83 33.02
C GLN A 183 -5.63 14.84 34.55
N THR A 184 -4.60 14.51 35.33
CA THR A 184 -4.68 14.56 36.80
C THR A 184 -4.65 15.97 37.41
N GLN A 185 -4.20 16.99 36.67
CA GLN A 185 -4.16 18.39 37.15
C GLN A 185 -5.41 19.21 36.76
N SER A 186 -6.29 18.70 35.91
CA SER A 186 -7.46 19.44 35.40
C SER A 186 -8.77 19.23 36.17
N CYS A 187 -8.77 18.43 37.25
CA CYS A 187 -9.90 18.39 38.18
C CYS A 187 -9.77 19.53 39.22
N THR A 188 -10.11 20.76 38.82
CA THR A 188 -10.54 21.77 39.79
C THR A 188 -11.98 21.43 40.20
N PRO A 189 -12.34 21.44 41.50
CA PRO A 189 -13.73 21.38 41.90
C PRO A 189 -14.40 22.65 41.37
N ILE A 190 -15.38 22.50 40.47
CA ILE A 190 -16.30 23.60 40.18
C ILE A 190 -17.18 23.74 41.41
N GLU A 191 -16.90 24.76 42.22
CA GLU A 191 -17.83 25.25 43.23
C GLU A 191 -19.08 25.79 42.52
N GLY A 192 -20.23 25.19 42.86
CA GLY A 192 -21.55 25.76 42.56
C GLY A 192 -22.26 25.15 41.37
N PHE A 193 -23.04 24.09 41.62
CA PHE A 193 -24.46 24.06 41.26
C PHE A 193 -25.15 22.95 42.07
N ASP A 194 -26.01 23.38 43.00
CA ASP A 194 -26.77 22.51 43.90
C ASP A 194 -27.91 21.86 43.11
N PHE A 195 -27.87 20.53 42.96
CA PHE A 195 -29.03 19.74 42.56
C PHE A 195 -29.21 18.63 43.59
N GLN A 196 -30.08 18.91 44.56
CA GLN A 196 -30.57 17.91 45.50
C GLN A 196 -31.34 16.81 44.76
N SER A 197 -30.81 15.61 44.71
CA SER A 197 -31.61 14.40 44.60
C SER A 197 -31.32 13.51 45.81
N GLN A 198 -32.25 13.51 46.76
CA GLN A 198 -32.28 12.56 47.86
C GLN A 198 -32.55 11.16 47.32
N SER A 199 -31.65 10.22 47.60
CA SER A 199 -32.04 8.83 47.81
C SER A 199 -31.05 8.19 48.78
N GLU A 200 -31.52 7.98 50.00
CA GLU A 200 -30.85 7.22 51.05
C GLU A 200 -30.72 5.75 50.64
N ILE A 201 -29.49 5.21 50.66
CA ILE A 201 -29.26 3.79 50.92
C ILE A 201 -28.07 3.68 51.90
N PRO A 202 -28.17 2.86 52.97
CA PRO A 202 -27.26 2.94 54.11
C PRO A 202 -25.89 2.33 53.83
N SER A 203 -24.89 3.01 54.39
CA SER A 203 -23.50 2.61 54.50
C SER A 203 -23.35 1.21 55.12
N ILE A 204 -22.76 0.26 54.38
CA ILE A 204 -22.01 -0.84 54.99
C ILE A 204 -20.57 -0.36 55.14
N SER A 205 -20.27 0.05 56.37
CA SER A 205 -18.92 0.30 56.87
C SER A 205 -18.13 -1.01 56.87
N SER A 206 -17.32 -1.25 55.84
CA SER A 206 -16.08 -2.00 56.03
C SER A 206 -15.06 -1.60 54.98
N SER A 207 -13.84 -1.33 55.45
CA SER A 207 -12.61 -1.28 54.66
C SER A 207 -12.18 0.07 54.05
N GLY A 208 -12.04 1.10 54.89
CA GLY A 208 -11.03 2.16 54.64
C GLY A 208 -9.62 1.56 54.44
N SER A 209 -9.35 0.46 55.15
CA SER A 209 -8.08 -0.27 55.09
C SER A 209 -7.73 -0.92 53.74
N TYR A 210 -8.69 -1.33 52.90
CA TYR A 210 -8.35 -1.85 51.56
C TYR A 210 -7.94 -0.74 50.60
N LYS A 211 -8.65 0.40 50.62
CA LYS A 211 -8.35 1.52 49.71
C LYS A 211 -6.96 2.12 50.01
N GLU A 212 -6.61 2.33 51.28
CA GLU A 212 -5.26 2.77 51.64
C GLU A 212 -4.19 1.73 51.28
N ARG A 213 -4.45 0.42 51.49
CA ARG A 213 -3.49 -0.65 51.12
C ARG A 213 -3.27 -0.75 49.61
N VAL A 214 -4.33 -0.61 48.81
CA VAL A 214 -4.23 -0.56 47.34
C VAL A 214 -3.41 0.64 46.90
N VAL A 215 -3.63 1.82 47.49
CA VAL A 215 -2.87 3.04 47.17
C VAL A 215 -1.38 2.92 47.52
N VAL A 216 -1.04 2.28 48.65
CA VAL A 216 0.37 2.04 49.03
C VAL A 216 1.01 1.00 48.11
N HIS A 217 0.28 -0.06 47.77
CA HIS A 217 0.76 -1.11 46.87
C HIS A 217 0.93 -0.60 45.42
N ASP A 218 0.03 0.26 44.96
CA ASP A 218 0.13 0.94 43.66
C ASP A 218 1.31 1.92 43.66
N ARG A 219 1.52 2.71 44.72
CA ARG A 219 2.72 3.56 44.86
C ARG A 219 4.02 2.77 44.86
N PHE A 220 4.06 1.60 45.52
CA PHE A 220 5.24 0.71 45.51
C PHE A 220 5.49 0.10 44.12
N LYS A 221 4.44 -0.30 43.41
CA LYS A 221 4.55 -0.75 42.01
C LYS A 221 5.02 0.37 41.09
N GLN A 222 4.58 1.62 41.33
CA GLN A 222 5.03 2.79 40.60
C GLN A 222 6.48 3.19 40.95
N SER A 223 6.95 2.97 42.19
CA SER A 223 8.29 3.36 42.61
C SER A 223 9.39 2.42 42.13
N ASN A 224 9.06 1.14 41.91
CA ASN A 224 10.00 0.12 41.45
C ASN A 224 10.00 -0.10 39.92
N LYS A 225 9.14 0.62 39.18
CA LYS A 225 9.00 0.49 37.74
C LYS A 225 9.41 1.79 37.08
N THR A 226 10.52 1.80 36.35
CA THR A 226 10.85 3.02 35.60
C THR A 226 9.95 3.12 34.36
N CYS A 227 9.61 4.35 34.00
CA CYS A 227 8.91 4.75 32.78
C CYS A 227 9.37 3.92 31.55
N LEU A 228 10.68 3.74 31.42
CA LEU A 228 11.32 3.07 30.29
C LEU A 228 11.19 1.53 30.31
N ASP A 229 10.97 0.93 31.48
CA ASP A 229 10.91 -0.53 31.62
C ASP A 229 9.65 -1.11 30.99
N ASP A 230 8.53 -0.36 30.98
CA ASP A 230 7.27 -0.80 30.37
C ASP A 230 7.37 -0.93 28.84
N ALA A 231 7.95 0.07 28.17
CA ALA A 231 8.12 0.08 26.72
C ALA A 231 9.09 -1.00 26.26
N LYS A 232 10.25 -1.08 26.91
CA LYS A 232 11.25 -2.12 26.62
C LYS A 232 10.69 -3.52 26.87
N THR A 233 10.00 -3.74 27.99
CA THR A 233 9.38 -5.04 28.30
C THR A 233 8.31 -5.40 27.27
N GLU A 234 7.51 -4.43 26.81
CA GLU A 234 6.49 -4.67 25.78
C GLU A 234 7.10 -5.03 24.42
N VAL A 235 8.13 -4.30 23.97
CA VAL A 235 8.87 -4.57 22.73
C VAL A 235 9.55 -5.93 22.76
N THR A 236 10.33 -6.22 23.80
CA THR A 236 11.01 -7.53 23.94
C THR A 236 10.00 -8.67 23.95
N ARG A 237 8.94 -8.56 24.74
CA ARG A 237 7.87 -9.57 24.77
C ARG A 237 7.20 -9.74 23.40
N TYR A 238 6.93 -8.65 22.68
CA TYR A 238 6.37 -8.73 21.34
C TYR A 238 7.30 -9.47 20.37
N LEU A 239 8.60 -9.15 20.37
CA LEU A 239 9.58 -9.76 19.48
C LEU A 239 9.78 -11.25 19.79
N ASP A 240 9.74 -11.64 21.07
CA ASP A 240 9.91 -13.03 21.52
C ASP A 240 8.70 -13.93 21.24
N GLU A 241 7.50 -13.36 21.13
CA GLU A 241 6.29 -14.14 20.87
C GLU A 241 6.33 -14.85 19.51
N ALA A 242 5.77 -16.06 19.44
CA ALA A 242 5.74 -16.83 18.20
C ALA A 242 4.97 -16.12 17.07
N HIS A 243 5.33 -16.43 15.82
CA HIS A 243 4.62 -15.96 14.63
C HIS A 243 3.20 -16.55 14.57
N ILE A 244 2.26 -15.79 14.00
CA ILE A 244 0.93 -16.31 13.68
C ILE A 244 0.99 -16.99 12.31
N LYS A 245 0.48 -18.21 12.22
CA LYS A 245 0.33 -18.95 10.97
C LYS A 245 -1.11 -18.82 10.47
N ASP A 246 -1.48 -17.62 10.08
CA ASP A 246 -2.79 -17.31 9.51
C ASP A 246 -2.56 -16.31 8.38
N GLU A 247 -2.78 -16.76 7.14
CA GLU A 247 -2.57 -15.96 5.95
C GLU A 247 -3.63 -14.85 5.81
N TYR A 248 -4.83 -15.09 6.35
CA TYR A 248 -5.98 -14.19 6.26
C TYR A 248 -6.17 -13.33 7.53
N LEU A 249 -5.13 -13.21 8.34
CA LEU A 249 -5.17 -12.43 9.58
C LEU A 249 -5.53 -10.97 9.31
N ASP A 250 -6.69 -10.52 9.82
CA ASP A 250 -6.99 -9.10 9.94
C ASP A 250 -6.10 -8.47 11.01
N LEU A 251 -5.01 -7.88 10.54
CA LEU A 251 -3.98 -7.30 11.38
C LEU A 251 -4.49 -6.11 12.21
N LEU A 252 -5.38 -5.29 11.67
CA LEU A 252 -5.94 -4.14 12.40
C LEU A 252 -6.85 -4.60 13.53
N ASN A 253 -7.76 -5.54 13.24
CA ASN A 253 -8.64 -6.09 14.27
C ASN A 253 -7.84 -6.87 15.32
N TRP A 254 -6.79 -7.59 14.91
CA TRP A 254 -5.90 -8.27 15.85
C TRP A 254 -5.25 -7.29 16.84
N TRP A 255 -4.68 -6.19 16.33
CA TRP A 255 -4.09 -5.14 17.15
C TRP A 255 -5.11 -4.44 18.05
N LYS A 256 -6.34 -4.24 17.56
CA LYS A 256 -7.46 -3.69 18.33
C LYS A 256 -7.81 -4.58 19.53
N VAL A 257 -7.99 -5.88 19.31
CA VAL A 257 -8.30 -6.87 20.36
C VAL A 257 -7.15 -7.00 21.37
N ASN A 258 -5.90 -6.91 20.91
CA ASN A 258 -4.72 -7.08 21.76
C ASN A 258 -4.18 -5.77 22.35
N SER A 259 -4.86 -4.63 22.14
CA SER A 259 -4.44 -3.31 22.61
C SER A 259 -4.28 -3.21 24.13
N SER A 260 -5.06 -3.97 24.90
CA SER A 260 -4.93 -4.03 26.36
C SER A 260 -3.64 -4.70 26.82
N ARG A 261 -3.14 -5.65 26.03
CA ARG A 261 -1.89 -6.39 26.25
C ARG A 261 -0.68 -5.66 25.71
N PHE A 262 -0.82 -5.02 24.55
CA PHE A 262 0.22 -4.23 23.90
C PHE A 262 -0.19 -2.76 23.83
N LYS A 263 -0.12 -2.06 24.96
CA LYS A 263 -0.70 -0.72 25.10
C LYS A 263 0.06 0.31 24.29
N ILE A 264 1.37 0.16 24.17
CA ILE A 264 2.25 1.12 23.50
C ILE A 264 2.29 0.80 22.01
N ILE A 265 2.55 -0.47 21.68
CA ILE A 265 2.68 -0.91 20.30
C ILE A 265 1.35 -0.75 19.56
N SER A 266 0.19 -0.98 20.20
CA SER A 266 -1.10 -0.74 19.54
C SER A 266 -1.34 0.73 19.16
N GLN A 267 -0.80 1.70 19.92
CA GLN A 267 -0.86 3.12 19.53
C GLN A 267 0.07 3.40 18.34
N VAL A 268 1.29 2.86 18.38
CA VAL A 268 2.25 2.95 17.28
C VAL A 268 1.63 2.38 16.01
N VAL A 269 1.03 1.20 16.08
CA VAL A 269 0.37 0.54 14.96
C VAL A 269 -0.78 1.38 14.44
N ARG A 270 -1.66 1.90 15.30
CA ARG A 270 -2.81 2.71 14.86
C ARG A 270 -2.35 3.88 14.00
N ASP A 271 -1.33 4.60 14.44
CA ASP A 271 -0.89 5.82 13.79
C ASP A 271 -0.03 5.49 12.55
N MET A 272 0.89 4.52 12.64
CA MET A 272 1.66 4.05 11.48
C MET A 272 0.74 3.48 10.40
N TYR A 273 -0.18 2.59 10.78
CA TYR A 273 -1.15 1.99 9.87
C TYR A 273 -2.31 2.95 9.53
N SER A 274 -2.13 4.25 9.76
CA SER A 274 -2.92 5.33 9.12
C SER A 274 -2.17 6.08 8.00
N ILE A 275 -0.83 6.00 7.93
CA ILE A 275 -0.02 6.62 6.86
C ILE A 275 -0.05 5.80 5.54
N PRO A 276 -0.54 6.37 4.41
CA PRO A 276 -0.49 5.68 3.12
C PRO A 276 0.94 5.54 2.60
N ILE A 277 1.22 4.46 1.86
CA ILE A 277 2.56 4.18 1.29
C ILE A 277 2.85 5.08 0.10
N SER A 278 1.81 5.41 -0.67
CA SER A 278 1.90 6.22 -1.87
C SER A 278 1.11 7.51 -1.71
N ILE A 279 1.56 8.55 -2.42
CA ILE A 279 0.80 9.79 -2.61
C ILE A 279 -0.28 9.63 -3.69
N VAL A 280 -0.23 8.57 -4.50
CA VAL A 280 -1.14 8.34 -5.63
C VAL A 280 -2.63 8.35 -5.25
N PRO A 281 -3.08 7.86 -4.07
CA PRO A 281 -4.46 8.08 -3.61
C PRO A 281 -4.92 9.55 -3.64
N SER A 282 -4.03 10.48 -3.32
CA SER A 282 -4.32 11.92 -3.45
C SER A 282 -4.35 12.37 -4.91
N GLU A 283 -3.48 11.84 -5.78
CA GLU A 283 -3.52 12.09 -7.23
C GLU A 283 -4.82 11.55 -7.87
N PHE A 284 -5.29 10.39 -7.43
CA PHE A 284 -6.59 9.83 -7.83
C PHE A 284 -7.76 10.71 -7.35
N ALA A 285 -7.67 11.28 -6.14
CA ALA A 285 -8.64 12.27 -5.68
C ALA A 285 -8.61 13.54 -6.55
N PHE A 286 -7.44 13.99 -7.03
CA PHE A 286 -7.32 15.11 -7.96
C PHE A 286 -7.81 14.77 -9.38
N SER A 287 -7.59 13.56 -9.88
CA SER A 287 -8.13 13.08 -11.16
C SER A 287 -9.64 12.88 -11.12
N THR A 288 -10.17 12.35 -10.02
CA THR A 288 -11.62 12.30 -9.72
C THR A 288 -12.18 13.71 -9.56
N GLY A 289 -11.34 14.65 -9.13
CA GLY A 289 -11.61 16.09 -9.17
C GLY A 289 -12.06 16.57 -10.54
N GLY A 290 -11.69 15.94 -11.67
CA GLY A 290 -12.24 16.28 -13.00
C GLY A 290 -13.73 15.94 -13.18
N ARG A 291 -14.28 15.02 -12.37
CA ARG A 291 -15.73 14.72 -12.31
C ARG A 291 -16.49 15.71 -11.40
N VAL A 292 -15.82 16.31 -10.41
CA VAL A 292 -16.37 17.35 -9.51
C VAL A 292 -16.26 18.75 -10.13
N LEU A 293 -15.07 19.03 -10.64
CA LEU A 293 -14.63 20.20 -11.40
C LEU A 293 -14.64 19.82 -12.89
N THR A 294 -15.84 19.60 -13.41
CA THR A 294 -16.02 19.45 -14.86
C THR A 294 -15.62 20.74 -15.58
N SER A 295 -15.43 20.69 -16.91
CA SER A 295 -15.18 21.88 -17.74
C SER A 295 -16.20 23.01 -17.50
N PHE A 296 -17.44 22.66 -17.12
CA PHE A 296 -18.53 23.57 -16.77
C PHE A 296 -18.49 24.13 -15.32
N ARG A 297 -17.67 23.55 -14.43
CA ARG A 297 -17.51 23.97 -13.02
C ARG A 297 -16.09 24.47 -12.71
N SER A 298 -15.34 24.83 -13.75
CA SER A 298 -13.97 25.33 -13.68
C SER A 298 -13.83 26.72 -13.01
N SER A 299 -14.93 27.41 -12.72
CA SER A 299 -14.95 28.71 -12.03
C SER A 299 -15.13 28.62 -10.50
N LEU A 300 -15.16 27.41 -9.92
CA LEU A 300 -15.30 27.25 -8.47
C LEU A 300 -14.07 27.78 -7.74
N THR A 301 -14.29 28.52 -6.66
CA THR A 301 -13.20 28.96 -5.79
C THR A 301 -12.65 27.78 -4.98
N PRO A 302 -11.37 27.80 -4.56
CA PRO A 302 -10.79 26.77 -3.70
C PRO A 302 -11.64 26.49 -2.44
N GLN A 303 -12.22 27.53 -1.83
CA GLN A 303 -13.06 27.45 -0.64
C GLN A 303 -14.38 26.68 -0.86
N THR A 304 -14.82 26.53 -2.12
CA THR A 304 -16.01 25.75 -2.48
C THR A 304 -15.62 24.36 -3.00
N ALA A 305 -14.50 24.26 -3.73
CA ALA A 305 -14.01 23.01 -4.29
C ALA A 305 -13.57 22.01 -3.20
N GLU A 306 -12.85 22.48 -2.17
CA GLU A 306 -12.37 21.66 -1.05
C GLU A 306 -13.51 20.93 -0.31
N PRO A 307 -14.53 21.60 0.24
CA PRO A 307 -15.62 20.92 0.94
C PRO A 307 -16.44 20.00 0.03
N LEU A 308 -16.55 20.29 -1.27
CA LEU A 308 -17.22 19.39 -2.23
C LEU A 308 -16.45 18.08 -2.44
N ILE A 309 -15.12 18.16 -2.60
CA ILE A 309 -14.26 16.98 -2.73
C ILE A 309 -14.30 16.14 -1.44
N CYS A 310 -14.21 16.80 -0.27
CA CYS A 310 -14.29 16.12 1.02
C CYS A 310 -15.66 15.46 1.24
N ALA A 311 -16.75 16.15 0.96
CA ALA A 311 -18.11 15.61 1.11
C ALA A 311 -18.33 14.40 0.20
N GLN A 312 -17.87 14.45 -1.05
CA GLN A 312 -17.95 13.29 -1.94
C GLN A 312 -17.15 12.11 -1.40
N ASN A 313 -15.92 12.33 -0.94
CA ASN A 313 -15.09 11.25 -0.40
C ASN A 313 -15.76 10.60 0.83
N TRP A 314 -16.35 11.40 1.74
CA TRP A 314 -17.10 10.90 2.90
C TRP A 314 -18.38 10.15 2.54
N ILE A 315 -19.11 10.59 1.52
CA ILE A 315 -20.33 9.90 1.06
C ILE A 315 -19.98 8.59 0.35
N GLN A 316 -18.84 8.55 -0.36
CA GLN A 316 -18.39 7.38 -1.12
C GLN A 316 -17.64 6.35 -0.29
N SER A 317 -17.19 6.66 0.93
CA SER A 317 -16.56 5.67 1.80
C SER A 317 -17.60 4.66 2.32
N LYS A 318 -17.92 3.65 1.51
CA LYS A 318 -18.72 2.50 1.95
C LYS A 318 -17.94 1.68 2.99
N THR A 319 -18.66 1.03 3.89
CA THR A 319 -18.12 0.09 4.89
C THR A 319 -17.43 -1.10 4.22
N LEU A 320 -16.29 -1.51 4.78
CA LEU A 320 -15.29 -2.48 4.29
C LEU A 320 -15.77 -3.83 3.73
N ASP A 321 -17.04 -4.21 3.87
CA ASP A 321 -17.53 -5.55 3.52
C ASP A 321 -18.08 -5.69 2.09
N ASP A 322 -18.27 -4.59 1.35
CA ASP A 322 -19.09 -4.58 0.11
C ASP A 322 -18.29 -4.37 -1.20
N MET A 323 -16.96 -4.52 -1.20
CA MET A 323 -16.09 -4.10 -2.31
C MET A 323 -15.27 -5.22 -2.98
N THR A 324 -15.78 -6.45 -2.96
CA THR A 324 -15.31 -7.48 -3.91
C THR A 324 -15.65 -7.11 -5.36
N GLU A 325 -16.67 -6.28 -5.58
CA GLU A 325 -17.14 -5.84 -6.90
C GLU A 325 -16.22 -4.82 -7.62
N GLU A 326 -15.33 -4.09 -6.93
CA GLU A 326 -14.42 -3.13 -7.61
C GLU A 326 -13.20 -3.82 -8.25
N ILE A 327 -12.91 -5.07 -7.87
CA ILE A 327 -11.92 -5.90 -8.57
C ILE A 327 -12.50 -6.38 -9.91
N ASP A 328 -13.80 -6.67 -9.96
CA ASP A 328 -14.50 -7.07 -11.19
C ASP A 328 -14.57 -5.93 -12.21
N GLY A 329 -14.61 -4.67 -11.78
CA GLY A 329 -14.60 -3.51 -12.69
C GLY A 329 -13.32 -3.36 -13.54
N ALA A 330 -12.19 -3.93 -13.10
CA ALA A 330 -10.97 -3.98 -13.92
C ALA A 330 -11.02 -5.12 -14.96
N GLU A 331 -11.71 -6.23 -14.64
CA GLU A 331 -12.00 -7.30 -15.59
C GLU A 331 -13.06 -6.85 -16.62
N GLU A 332 -14.02 -6.02 -16.22
CA GLU A 332 -15.08 -5.46 -17.08
C GLU A 332 -14.50 -4.56 -18.20
N ILE A 333 -13.44 -3.80 -17.90
CA ILE A 333 -12.73 -2.98 -18.90
C ILE A 333 -11.97 -3.89 -19.88
N ASP A 334 -11.32 -4.95 -19.40
CA ASP A 334 -10.67 -5.93 -20.27
C ASP A 334 -11.70 -6.69 -21.15
N GLU A 335 -12.91 -6.99 -20.64
CA GLU A 335 -14.01 -7.55 -21.42
C GLU A 335 -14.57 -6.58 -22.48
N GLU A 336 -14.70 -5.29 -22.14
CA GLU A 336 -15.14 -4.25 -23.08
C GLU A 336 -14.15 -4.12 -24.25
N PHE A 337 -12.85 -4.12 -23.97
CA PHE A 337 -11.82 -4.11 -25.04
C PHE A 337 -11.80 -5.40 -25.87
N ILE A 338 -12.04 -6.57 -25.27
CA ILE A 338 -12.17 -7.83 -26.00
C ILE A 338 -13.41 -7.83 -26.90
N ASN A 339 -14.53 -7.28 -26.43
CA ASN A 339 -15.75 -7.17 -27.23
C ASN A 339 -15.60 -6.18 -28.39
N ILE A 340 -14.95 -5.03 -28.17
CA ILE A 340 -14.63 -4.09 -29.26
C ILE A 340 -13.74 -4.77 -30.32
N GLY A 341 -12.74 -5.57 -29.89
CA GLY A 341 -11.90 -6.34 -30.82
C GLY A 341 -12.70 -7.33 -31.67
N LYS A 342 -13.66 -8.05 -31.06
CA LYS A 342 -14.54 -9.00 -31.76
C LYS A 342 -15.53 -8.31 -32.71
N GLU A 343 -16.08 -7.16 -32.30
CA GLU A 343 -16.99 -6.37 -33.14
C GLU A 343 -16.29 -5.82 -34.38
N MET A 344 -15.05 -5.36 -34.22
CA MET A 344 -14.23 -4.93 -35.36
C MET A 344 -13.94 -6.11 -36.29
N GLU A 345 -13.57 -7.27 -35.75
CA GLU A 345 -13.30 -8.48 -36.55
C GLU A 345 -14.53 -8.93 -37.35
N ALA A 346 -15.72 -8.92 -36.74
CA ALA A 346 -16.98 -9.23 -37.40
C ALA A 346 -17.38 -8.19 -38.47
N ALA A 347 -17.13 -6.90 -38.22
CA ALA A 347 -17.38 -5.85 -39.20
C ALA A 347 -16.49 -6.00 -40.45
N PHE A 348 -15.23 -6.41 -40.26
CA PHE A 348 -14.31 -6.69 -41.36
C PHE A 348 -14.68 -7.96 -42.16
N GLU A 349 -15.15 -9.02 -41.50
CA GLU A 349 -15.63 -10.22 -42.21
C GLU A 349 -16.88 -9.94 -43.06
N ASN A 350 -17.79 -9.09 -42.57
CA ASN A 350 -18.98 -8.69 -43.33
C ASN A 350 -18.64 -7.83 -44.55
N LEU A 351 -17.64 -6.94 -44.45
CA LEU A 351 -17.16 -6.14 -45.59
C LEU A 351 -16.49 -6.99 -46.68
N ASN A 352 -15.80 -8.07 -46.30
CA ASN A 352 -15.21 -9.02 -47.26
C ASN A 352 -16.25 -9.93 -47.93
N ASN A 353 -17.35 -10.25 -47.24
CA ASN A 353 -18.45 -11.01 -47.84
C ASN A 353 -19.28 -10.16 -48.83
N ASP A 354 -19.47 -8.87 -48.53
CA ASP A 354 -20.15 -7.95 -49.45
C ASP A 354 -19.31 -7.65 -50.71
N SER A 355 -17.98 -7.56 -50.60
CA SER A 355 -17.10 -7.35 -51.77
C SER A 355 -17.07 -8.57 -52.70
N MET A 356 -17.08 -9.79 -52.15
CA MET A 356 -17.18 -11.03 -52.94
C MET A 356 -18.55 -11.22 -53.61
N SER A 357 -19.62 -10.63 -53.06
CA SER A 357 -20.96 -10.69 -53.66
C SER A 357 -21.12 -9.76 -54.89
N LEU A 358 -20.33 -8.68 -54.94
CA LEU A 358 -20.33 -7.70 -56.03
C LEU A 358 -19.46 -8.11 -57.22
N GLU A 359 -18.52 -9.04 -57.04
CA GLU A 359 -17.70 -9.60 -58.14
C GLU A 359 -18.34 -10.83 -58.81
N ALA A 360 -19.51 -11.28 -58.35
CA ALA A 360 -20.22 -12.45 -58.88
C ALA A 360 -21.48 -12.12 -59.73
N GLN A 361 -21.68 -10.86 -60.14
CA GLN A 361 -22.76 -10.45 -61.06
C GLN A 361 -22.26 -9.95 -62.41
#